data_AF-A0A957DBX5-F1
#
_entry.id   AF-A0A957DBX5-F1
#
_cell.length_a   1.000
_cell.length_b   1.000
_cell.length_c   1.000
_cell.angle_alpha   90.00
_cell.angle_beta   90.00
_cell.angle_gamma   90.00
#
_symmetry.space_group_name_H-M   'P 1'
#
loop_
_entity.id
_entity.type
_entity.pdbx_description
1 polymer ?
#
loop_
_entity_poly.entity_id
_entity_poly.type
_entity_poly.pdbx_seq_one_letter_code
_entity_poly.pdbx_strand_id
1 'polypeptide(L)' 'MSDVSVLVGTRKGAFILTADGARKHWDMAGPFFWGGDLPRQRLTREP' A
#
# COMPACT_ATOMS: atom_id res chain seq x y z
N MET A 1 -9.66 12.60 19.84
CA MET A 1 -9.92 12.42 18.39
C MET A 1 -9.13 11.21 17.96
N SER A 2 -9.75 10.26 17.25
CA SER A 2 -9.09 9.02 16.81
C SER A 2 -8.21 9.28 15.59
N ASP A 3 -6.98 8.78 15.62
CA ASP A 3 -6.06 8.82 14.49
C ASP A 3 -6.60 8.03 13.30
N VAL A 4 -6.30 8.49 12.08
CA VAL A 4 -6.77 7.87 10.83
C VAL A 4 -5.61 7.05 10.25
N SER A 5 -5.79 5.75 10.09
CA SER A 5 -4.80 4.88 9.45
C SER A 5 -5.29 4.37 8.09
N VAL A 6 -4.42 4.48 7.08
CA VAL A 6 -4.69 4.06 5.71
C VAL A 6 -3.62 3.07 5.27
N LEU A 7 -4.04 1.89 4.82
CA LEU A 7 -3.17 0.91 4.19
C LEU A 7 -3.13 1.15 2.68
N VAL A 8 -1.94 1.41 2.14
CA VAL A 8 -1.73 1.64 0.70
C VAL A 8 -0.89 0.51 0.13
N GLY A 9 -1.50 -0.33 -0.70
CA GLY A 9 -0.81 -1.36 -1.48
C GLY A 9 -0.42 -0.83 -2.86
N THR A 10 0.85 -0.91 -3.21
CA THR A 10 1.38 -0.57 -4.54
C THR A 10 2.09 -1.77 -5.15
N ARG A 11 2.34 -1.74 -6.47
CA ARG A 11 3.19 -2.74 -7.13
C ARG A 11 4.59 -2.80 -6.52
N LYS A 12 5.08 -1.71 -5.91
CA LYS A 12 6.40 -1.64 -5.27
C LYS A 12 6.39 -2.07 -3.81
N GLY A 13 5.23 -2.33 -3.21
CA GLY A 13 5.10 -2.67 -1.80
C GLY A 13 3.90 -2.04 -1.09
N ALA A 14 3.68 -2.39 0.18
CA ALA A 14 2.67 -1.74 1.01
C ALA A 14 3.24 -0.78 2.06
N PHE A 15 2.47 0.27 2.31
CA PHE A 15 2.77 1.35 3.23
C PHE A 15 1.56 1.56 4.15
N ILE A 16 1.82 2.03 5.37
CA ILE A 16 0.78 2.53 6.26
C ILE A 16 1.00 4.03 6.40
N LEU A 17 -0.05 4.78 6.14
CA LEU A 17 -0.08 6.21 6.40
C LEU A 17 -0.97 6.46 7.60
N THR A 18 -0.45 7.17 8.59
CA THR A 18 -1.19 7.53 9.80
C THR A 18 -1.32 9.05 9.82
N ALA A 19 -2.53 9.53 10.06
CA ALA A 19 -2.82 10.96 10.19
C ALA A 19 -3.42 11.29 11.54
N ASP A 20 -3.17 12.52 11.97
CA ASP A 20 -3.93 13.11 13.07
C ASP A 20 -5.43 13.18 12.73
N GLY A 21 -6.27 13.33 13.75
CA GLY A 21 -7.73 13.43 13.56
C GLY A 21 -8.19 14.59 12.65
N ALA A 22 -7.32 15.58 12.40
CA ALA A 22 -7.57 16.71 11.51
C ALA A 22 -7.08 16.47 10.07
N ARG A 23 -6.36 15.36 9.81
CA ARG A 23 -5.71 15.00 8.55
C ARG A 23 -4.71 16.04 8.04
N LYS A 24 -4.11 16.82 8.95
CA LYS A 24 -3.15 17.88 8.62
C LYS A 24 -1.72 17.38 8.57
N HIS A 25 -1.39 16.43 9.43
CA HIS A 25 -0.07 15.79 9.46
C HIS A 25 -0.22 14.32 9.11
N TRP A 26 0.71 13.84 8.29
CA TRP A 26 0.75 12.47 7.81
C TRP A 26 2.14 11.90 8.04
N ASP A 27 2.19 10.82 8.81
CA ASP A 27 3.37 10.00 8.99
C ASP A 27 3.26 8.76 8.11
N MET A 28 4.38 8.35 7.50
CA MET A 28 4.44 7.19 6.60
C MET A 28 5.37 6.14 7.18
N ALA A 29 4.87 4.91 7.28
CA ALA A 29 5.64 3.73 7.65
C ALA A 29 5.65 2.71 6.51
N GLY A 30 6.80 2.05 6.31
CA GLY A 30 7.03 1.06 5.27
C GLY A 30 8.22 1.41 4.35
N PRO A 31 8.39 0.70 3.21
CA PRO A 31 7.54 -0.40 2.74
C PRO A 31 7.67 -1.64 3.64
N PHE A 32 6.54 -2.19 4.08
CA PHE A 32 6.52 -3.40 4.92
C PHE A 32 6.86 -4.67 4.13
N PHE A 33 6.61 -4.65 2.83
CA PHE A 33 7.13 -5.60 1.87
C PHE A 33 7.51 -4.87 0.59
N TRP A 34 8.66 -5.20 -0.01
CA TRP A 34 8.95 -4.77 -1.38
C TRP A 34 8.14 -5.63 -2.33
N GLY A 35 7.35 -4.99 -3.17
CA GLY A 35 6.72 -5.62 -4.31
C GLY A 35 7.80 -5.98 -5.32
N GLY A 36 8.36 -7.18 -5.13
CA GLY A 36 9.07 -7.88 -6.19
C GLY A 36 8.12 -8.04 -7.36
N ASP A 37 8.65 -7.89 -8.57
CA ASP A 37 7.92 -7.92 -9.82
C ASP A 37 7.01 -9.16 -9.89
N LEU A 38 5.74 -9.03 -9.53
CA LEU A 38 4.79 -10.13 -9.67
C LEU A 38 4.74 -10.42 -11.17
N PRO A 39 5.19 -11.60 -11.63
CA PRO A 39 5.10 -11.93 -13.03
C PRO A 39 3.63 -11.90 -13.39
N ARG A 40 3.29 -11.03 -14.34
CA ARG A 40 1.96 -10.95 -14.94
C ARG A 40 1.63 -12.35 -15.44
N GLN A 41 0.86 -13.12 -14.68
CA GLN A 41 0.29 -14.37 -15.16
C GLN A 41 -0.76 -13.98 -16.19
N ARG A 42 -0.30 -13.90 -17.45
CA ARG A 42 -1.14 -13.89 -18.61
C ARG A 42 -1.87 -15.22 -18.57
N LEU A 43 -3.13 -15.21 -18.12
CA LEU A 43 -4.06 -16.31 -18.35
C LEU A 43 -4.25 -16.39 -19.86
N THR A 44 -3.35 -17.07 -20.57
CA THR A 44 -3.64 -17.60 -21.88
C THR A 44 -4.75 -18.62 -21.66
N ARG A 45 -5.99 -18.20 -21.92
CA ARG A 45 -7.03 -19.14 -22.31
C ARG A 45 -6.55 -19.77 -23.61
N GLU A 46 -6.11 -21.01 -23.51
CA GLU A 46 -5.95 -21.89 -24.66
C GLU A 46 -7.32 -22.11 -25.33
N PRO A 47 -7.34 -22.39 -26.65
CA PRO A 47 -8.42 -22.02 -27.56
C PRO A 47 -9.76 -22.73 -27.35
#